data_AF-A0A967VSN9-F1
#
_entry.id   AF-A0A967VSN9-F1
#
_cell.length_a   1.000
_cell.length_b   1.000
_cell.length_c   1.000
_cell.angle_alpha   90.00
_cell.angle_beta   90.00
_cell.angle_gamma   90.00
#
_symmetry.space_group_name_H-M   'P 1'
#
loop_
_entity.id
_entity.type
_entity.pdbx_description
1 polymer ?
#
loop_
_entity_poly.entity_id
_entity_poly.type
_entity_poly.pdbx_seq_one_letter_code
_entity_poly.pdbx_strand_id
1 'polypeptide(L)' 'MHEMALSESILQVLEEQARAQGFSRVRRVRLEVGVLSCVEPEALRFHFGAVTRGSLAEGAELEVLPVPAAGWCLPCY' A
#
# COMPACT_ATOMS: atom_id res chain seq x y z
N MET A 1 -1.65 -12.90 7.92
CA MET A 1 -2.11 -13.24 6.55
C MET A 1 -2.77 -12.05 5.85
N HIS A 2 -3.41 -11.13 6.58
CA HIS A 2 -4.08 -9.96 6.00
C HIS A 2 -3.12 -9.00 5.26
N GLU A 3 -1.93 -8.77 5.81
CA GLU A 3 -0.92 -7.83 5.32
C GLU A 3 -0.22 -8.32 4.04
N MET A 4 -0.11 -9.64 3.87
CA MET A 4 0.42 -10.26 2.67
C MET A 4 -0.53 -10.03 1.48
N ALA A 5 -1.82 -10.28 1.67
CA ALA A 5 -2.84 -10.01 0.65
C ALA A 5 -2.92 -8.51 0.28
N LEU A 6 -2.75 -7.62 1.27
CA LEU A 6 -2.60 -6.17 1.06
C LEU A 6 -1.39 -5.85 0.17
N SER A 7 -0.24 -6.45 0.46
CA SER A 7 1.00 -6.24 -0.30
C SER A 7 0.89 -6.76 -1.75
N GLU A 8 0.26 -7.91 -1.94
CA GLU A 8 -0.04 -8.48 -3.27
C GLU A 8 -0.99 -7.59 -4.07
N SER A 9 -2.04 -7.09 -3.42
CA SER A 9 -2.98 -6.16 -4.04
C SER A 9 -2.29 -4.86 -4.48
N ILE A 10 -1.38 -4.32 -3.65
CA ILE A 10 -0.57 -3.16 -4.01
C ILE A 10 0.28 -3.46 -5.25
N LEU A 11 0.99 -4.60 -5.28
CA LEU A 11 1.82 -4.96 -6.42
C LEU A 11 1.00 -5.09 -7.71
N GLN A 12 -0.17 -5.72 -7.64
CA GLN A 12 -1.06 -5.85 -8.79
C GLN A 12 -1.47 -4.48 -9.34
N VAL A 13 -1.85 -3.54 -8.48
CA VAL A 13 -2.18 -2.16 -8.89
C VAL A 13 -0.98 -1.49 -9.56
N LEU A 14 0.24 -1.67 -9.03
CA LEU A 14 1.45 -1.11 -9.62
C LEU A 14 1.72 -1.68 -11.02
N GLU A 15 1.52 -2.98 -11.24
CA GLU A 15 1.67 -3.63 -12.54
C GLU A 15 0.64 -3.14 -13.56
N GLU A 16 -0.61 -2.97 -13.14
CA GLU A 16 -1.67 -2.42 -13.99
C GLU A 16 -1.35 -0.98 -14.41
N GLN A 17 -0.90 -0.15 -13.47
CA GLN A 17 -0.47 1.23 -13.76
C GLN A 17 0.77 1.29 -14.63
N ALA A 18 1.72 0.37 -14.45
CA ALA A 18 2.91 0.26 -15.28
C ALA A 18 2.56 0.00 -16.75
N ARG A 19 1.60 -0.89 -16.99
CA ARG A 19 1.08 -1.16 -18.34
C ARG A 19 0.37 0.07 -18.92
N ALA A 20 -0.44 0.76 -18.12
CA ALA A 20 -1.20 1.92 -18.58
C ALA A 20 -0.33 3.15 -18.89
N GLN A 21 0.73 3.37 -18.10
CA GLN A 21 1.55 4.57 -18.16
C GLN A 21 2.94 4.33 -18.80
N GLY A 22 3.30 3.08 -19.07
CA GLY A 22 4.54 2.70 -19.75
C GLY A 22 5.80 2.82 -18.90
N PHE A 23 5.70 2.73 -17.57
CA PHE A 23 6.88 2.69 -16.70
C PHE A 23 7.28 1.25 -16.38
N SER A 24 8.57 1.02 -16.13
CA SER A 24 9.13 -0.30 -15.84
C SER A 24 9.68 -0.43 -14.42
N ARG A 25 9.69 0.65 -13.64
CA ARG A 25 10.25 0.65 -12.28
C ARG A 25 9.52 1.63 -11.36
N VAL A 26 9.23 1.19 -10.15
CA VAL A 26 8.71 2.03 -9.05
C VAL A 26 9.84 2.33 -8.09
N ARG A 27 10.03 3.62 -7.75
CA ARG A 27 11.05 4.05 -6.77
C ARG A 27 10.47 4.24 -5.37
N ARG A 28 9.23 4.70 -5.28
CA ARG A 28 8.55 4.99 -4.01
C ARG A 28 7.06 4.72 -4.15
N VAL A 29 6.49 4.13 -3.11
CA VAL A 29 5.05 3.95 -2.91
C VAL A 29 4.66 4.69 -1.65
N ARG A 30 3.72 5.63 -1.77
CA ARG A 30 3.12 6.32 -0.64
C ARG A 30 1.75 5.72 -0.38
N LEU A 31 1.54 5.22 0.84
CA LEU A 31 0.30 4.60 1.26
C LEU A 31 -0.27 5.33 2.46
N GLU A 32 -1.50 5.80 2.31
CA GLU A 32 -2.27 6.37 3.41
C GLU A 32 -3.00 5.26 4.17
N VAL A 33 -2.77 5.19 5.48
CA VAL A 33 -3.32 4.14 6.34
C VAL A 33 -4.11 4.80 7.47
N GLY A 34 -5.42 4.59 7.47
CA GLY A 34 -6.29 5.11 8.52
C GLY A 34 -5.97 4.48 9.86
N VAL A 35 -5.98 5.26 10.94
CA VAL A 35 -5.70 4.76 12.30
C VAL A 35 -6.70 3.71 12.81
N LEU A 36 -7.86 3.58 12.15
CA LEU A 36 -8.87 2.56 12.44
C LEU A 36 -8.80 1.31 11.54
N SER A 37 -7.82 1.25 10.64
CA SER A 37 -7.68 0.14 9.67
C SER A 37 -7.13 -1.17 10.28
N CYS A 38 -6.60 -1.11 11.51
CA CYS A 38 -5.91 -2.22 12.17
C CYS A 38 -4.72 -2.79 11.38
N VAL A 39 -4.18 -2.03 10.42
CA VAL A 39 -2.97 -2.38 9.67
C VAL A 39 -1.75 -2.10 10.53
N GLU A 40 -0.85 -3.07 10.65
CA GLU A 40 0.45 -2.90 11.30
C GLU A 40 1.51 -2.46 10.26
N PRO A 41 2.00 -1.20 10.30
CA PRO A 41 2.91 -0.68 9.29
C PRO A 41 4.23 -1.44 9.17
N GLU A 42 4.78 -1.96 10.28
CA GLU A 42 6.03 -2.71 10.24
C GLU A 42 5.85 -4.06 9.52
N ALA A 43 4.77 -4.77 9.83
CA ALA A 43 4.41 -6.00 9.15
C ALA A 43 4.15 -5.76 7.65
N LEU A 44 3.46 -4.68 7.31
CA LEU A 44 3.22 -4.31 5.92
C LEU A 44 4.52 -4.03 5.16
N ARG A 45 5.47 -3.30 5.75
CA ARG A 45 6.79 -3.05 5.14
C ARG A 45 7.55 -4.34 4.91
N PHE A 46 7.51 -5.26 5.86
CA PHE A 46 8.15 -6.57 5.74
C PHE A 46 7.54 -7.39 4.59
N HIS A 47 6.21 -7.51 4.56
CA HIS A 47 5.50 -8.26 3.52
C HIS A 47 5.65 -7.62 2.15
N PHE A 48 5.61 -6.29 2.06
CA PHE A 48 5.85 -5.56 0.81
C PHE A 48 7.23 -5.88 0.23
N GLY A 49 8.30 -5.85 1.03
CA GLY A 49 9.64 -6.22 0.57
C GLY A 49 9.76 -7.69 0.16
N ALA A 50 8.96 -8.58 0.75
CA ALA A 50 8.91 -9.99 0.33
C ALA A 50 8.18 -10.18 -1.01
N VAL A 51 7.01 -9.56 -1.16
CA VAL A 51 6.15 -9.67 -2.36
C VAL A 51 6.74 -8.96 -3.57
N THR A 52 7.43 -7.84 -3.37
CA THR A 52 7.97 -7.02 -4.47
C THR A 52 9.28 -7.55 -5.06
N ARG A 53 9.89 -8.58 -4.48
CA ARG A 53 11.12 -9.20 -5.01
C ARG A 53 10.86 -9.77 -6.41
N GLY A 54 11.73 -9.45 -7.37
CA GLY A 54 11.61 -9.86 -8.76
C GLY A 54 10.56 -9.08 -9.57
N SER A 55 9.95 -8.04 -8.99
CA SER A 55 8.92 -7.22 -9.64
C SER A 55 9.43 -5.82 -10.00
N LEU A 56 8.60 -5.02 -10.69
CA LEU A 56 8.91 -3.62 -10.98
C LEU A 56 9.09 -2.73 -9.73
N ALA A 57 8.61 -3.19 -8.58
CA ALA A 57 8.67 -2.48 -7.31
C ALA A 57 9.78 -3.01 -6.39
N GLU A 58 10.67 -3.86 -6.90
CA GLU A 58 11.82 -4.33 -6.13
C GLU A 58 12.70 -3.18 -5.67
N GLY A 59 12.91 -3.10 -4.34
CA GLY A 59 13.68 -2.02 -3.71
C GLY A 59 12.96 -0.67 -3.68
N ALA A 60 11.65 -0.62 -3.94
CA ALA A 60 10.87 0.60 -3.77
C ALA A 60 10.75 0.96 -2.28
N GLU A 61 10.83 2.26 -1.98
CA GLU A 61 10.60 2.78 -0.64
C GLU A 61 9.09 2.81 -0.35
N LEU A 62 8.64 2.12 0.69
CA LEU A 62 7.26 2.18 1.17
C LEU A 62 7.14 3.23 2.29
N GLU A 63 6.47 4.33 1.99
CA GLU A 63 6.17 5.41 2.91
C GLU A 63 4.71 5.27 3.38
N VAL A 64 4.52 4.96 4.67
CA VAL A 64 3.19 4.82 5.29
C VAL A 64 2.83 6.11 6.02
N LEU A 65 1.72 6.72 5.62
CA LEU A 65 1.21 7.98 6.17
C LEU A 65 -0.05 7.69 7.01
N PRO A 66 -0.04 7.96 8.33
CA PRO A 66 -1.22 7.74 9.16
C PRO A 66 -2.29 8.80 8.86
N VAL A 67 -3.54 8.36 8.65
CA VAL A 67 -4.69 9.24 8.44
C VAL A 67 -5.58 9.24 9.69
N PRO A 68 -5.93 10.41 10.26
CA PRO A 68 -6.76 10.49 11.46
C PRO A 68 -8.15 9.90 11.22
N ALA A 69 -8.75 9.38 12.29
CA ALA A 69 -10.12 8.91 12.25
C ALA A 69 -11.08 10.09 12.06
N ALA A 70 -12.03 9.93 11.15
CA ALA A 70 -13.16 10.85 10.98
C ALA A 70 -14.46 10.03 10.92
N GLY A 71 -15.55 10.61 11.43
CA GLY A 71 -16.85 9.96 11.48
C GLY A 71 -17.96 10.96 11.21
N TRP A 72 -19.04 10.49 10.61
CA TRP A 72 -20.21 11.30 10.28
C TRP A 72 -21.37 10.86 11.18
N CYS A 73 -22.04 11.83 11.81
CA CYS A 73 -23.20 11.57 12.63
C CYS A 73 -24.43 11.44 11.74
N LEU A 74 -24.90 10.22 11.48
CA LEU A 74 -26.07 9.98 10.62
C LEU A 74 -27.32 10.79 11.03
N PRO A 75 -27.62 11.02 12.32
CA PRO A 75 -28.76 11.86 12.72
C PRO A 75 -28.66 13.36 12.43
N CYS A 76 -27.46 13.93 12.34
CA CYS A 76 -27.28 15.40 12.24
C CYS A 76 -26.34 15.83 11.11
N TYR A 77 -26.07 14.93 10.16
CA TYR A 77 -25.41 15.27 8.90
C TYR A 77 -26.34 16.12 8.02
#